data_AF-A0A7C3QEF7-F1
#
_entry.id   AF-A0A7C3QEF7-F1
#
_cell.length_a   1.000
_cell.length_b   1.000
_cell.length_c   1.000
_cell.angle_alpha   90.00
_cell.angle_beta   90.00
_cell.angle_gamma   90.00
#
_symmetry.space_group_name_H-M   'P 1'
#
loop_
_entity.id
_entity.type
_entity.pdbx_description
1 polymer ?
#
loop_
_entity_poly.entity_id
_entity_poly.type
_entity_poly.pdbx_seq_one_letter_code
_entity_poly.pdbx_strand_id
1 'polypeptide(L)'
;MKVILTAYRGKSNPYMQLLTESLAAQGIETGLAYPGDWTLREAVQAHGRPDVIHIQWQHPLFLASRLDKTIVRAILFFWQWLTLRLQGVRFVWTVHETLHFGTRRAGWEMAASRLLARLVDRIIVHCETAVPLVADEFRVDAARFSVVPHGHYDGYYPPAPDQAAARADLGLPADAPIILFFGHIRPYKG
;
A
#
# COMPACT_ATOMS: atom_id res chain seq x y z
N MET A 1 11.77 -3.06 18.18
CA MET A 1 10.74 -3.63 17.30
C MET A 1 11.17 -3.38 15.85
N LYS A 2 11.15 -4.40 15.01
CA LYS A 2 11.49 -4.35 13.59
C LYS A 2 10.26 -4.52 12.72
N VAL A 3 10.03 -3.59 11.79
CA VAL A 3 8.91 -3.61 10.85
C VAL A 3 9.48 -3.63 9.42
N ILE A 4 9.08 -4.63 8.64
CA ILE A 4 9.36 -4.66 7.21
C ILE A 4 8.11 -4.22 6.45
N LEU A 5 8.22 -3.15 5.66
CA LEU A 5 7.16 -2.65 4.81
C LEU A 5 7.33 -3.21 3.40
N THR A 6 6.33 -3.93 2.87
CA THR A 6 6.35 -4.39 1.48
C THR A 6 5.66 -3.37 0.58
N ALA A 7 6.41 -2.80 -0.36
CA ALA A 7 5.97 -1.72 -1.22
C ALA A 7 6.06 -2.06 -2.71
N TYR A 8 5.37 -1.27 -3.52
CA TYR A 8 5.55 -1.24 -4.96
C TYR A 8 6.71 -0.31 -5.34
N ARG A 9 7.52 -0.67 -6.34
CA ARG A 9 8.56 0.22 -6.90
C ARG A 9 7.90 1.33 -7.73
N GLY A 10 7.55 2.43 -7.09
CA GLY A 10 7.17 3.69 -7.76
C GLY A 10 8.16 4.79 -7.41
N LYS A 11 8.69 5.51 -8.41
CA LYS A 11 9.71 6.55 -8.19
C LYS A 11 9.16 7.94 -7.87
N SER A 12 7.84 8.16 -7.92
CA SER A 12 7.26 9.51 -7.92
C SER A 12 6.60 9.95 -6.61
N ASN A 13 6.16 9.02 -5.76
CA ASN A 13 5.44 9.35 -4.53
C ASN A 13 6.32 9.07 -3.30
N PRO A 14 6.62 10.09 -2.46
CA PRO A 14 7.45 9.94 -1.26
C PRO A 14 6.75 9.21 -0.10
N TYR A 15 5.47 8.83 -0.24
CA TYR A 15 4.68 8.18 0.80
C TYR A 15 5.42 7.07 1.57
N MET A 16 6.03 6.13 0.86
CA MET A 16 6.72 5.00 1.53
C MET A 16 7.99 5.44 2.25
N GLN A 17 8.70 6.42 1.70
CA GLN A 17 9.88 7.00 2.34
C GLN A 17 9.46 7.71 3.64
N LEU A 18 8.51 8.62 3.55
CA LEU A 18 8.03 9.40 4.71
C LEU A 18 7.42 8.53 5.80
N LEU A 19 6.65 7.50 5.42
CA LEU A 19 6.12 6.53 6.39
C LEU A 19 7.26 5.79 7.11
N THR A 20 8.27 5.36 6.36
CA THR A 20 9.43 4.64 6.91
C THR A 20 10.25 5.54 7.84
N GLU A 21 10.55 6.76 7.41
CA GLU A 21 11.27 7.75 8.20
C GLU A 21 10.51 8.14 9.47
N SER A 22 9.19 8.33 9.39
CA SER A 22 8.36 8.64 10.55
C SER A 22 8.32 7.50 11.57
N LEU A 23 8.33 6.25 11.12
CA LEU A 23 8.44 5.09 12.03
C LEU A 23 9.82 5.01 12.67
N ALA A 24 10.88 5.23 11.88
CA ALA A 24 12.26 5.25 12.36
C ALA A 24 12.48 6.35 13.42
N ALA A 25 11.90 7.53 13.22
CA ALA A 25 11.93 8.63 14.19
C ALA A 25 11.27 8.27 15.54
N GLN A 26 10.37 7.28 15.56
CA GLN A 26 9.74 6.74 16.77
C GLN A 26 10.54 5.56 17.37
N GLY A 27 11.77 5.33 16.92
CA GLY A 27 12.64 4.25 17.42
C GLY A 27 12.29 2.85 16.89
N ILE A 28 11.48 2.77 15.82
CA ILE A 28 11.13 1.51 15.16
C ILE A 28 12.17 1.22 14.08
N GLU A 29 12.79 0.04 14.11
CA GLU A 29 13.69 -0.36 13.03
C GLU A 29 12.86 -0.74 11.80
N THR A 30 13.14 -0.10 10.67
CA THR A 30 12.33 -0.26 9.45
C THR A 30 13.14 -0.82 8.29
N GLY A 31 12.56 -1.78 7.57
CA GLY A 31 13.09 -2.28 6.30
C GLY A 31 12.09 -2.10 5.17
N LEU A 32 12.46 -1.36 4.11
CA LEU A 32 11.63 -1.23 2.92
C LEU A 32 11.98 -2.34 1.92
N ALA A 33 11.01 -3.19 1.61
CA ALA A 33 11.18 -4.31 0.70
C ALA A 33 10.25 -4.21 -0.50
N TYR A 34 10.73 -4.67 -1.66
CA TYR A 34 9.99 -4.67 -2.91
C TYR A 34 9.85 -6.12 -3.37
N PRO A 35 8.69 -6.77 -3.12
CA PRO A 35 8.53 -8.19 -3.40
C PRO A 35 8.75 -8.53 -4.87
N GLY A 36 9.79 -9.32 -5.15
CA GLY A 36 10.06 -9.95 -6.43
C GLY A 36 9.47 -11.35 -6.48
N ASP A 37 10.10 -12.24 -7.24
CA ASP A 37 9.57 -13.59 -7.48
C ASP A 37 9.47 -14.44 -6.20
N TRP A 38 10.32 -14.18 -5.19
CA TRP A 38 10.32 -14.91 -3.92
C TRP A 38 9.51 -14.23 -2.81
N THR A 39 8.72 -13.21 -3.12
CA THR A 39 7.72 -12.60 -2.22
C THR A 39 8.29 -12.09 -0.88
N LEU A 40 7.98 -12.73 0.26
CA LEU A 40 8.42 -12.31 1.60
C LEU A 40 9.85 -12.72 1.93
N ARG A 41 10.36 -13.80 1.32
CA ARG A 41 11.68 -14.36 1.61
C ARG A 41 12.79 -13.38 1.25
N GLU A 42 12.67 -12.70 0.12
CA GLU A 42 13.60 -11.62 -0.29
C GLU A 42 13.63 -10.51 0.75
N ALA A 43 12.47 -10.13 1.29
CA ALA A 43 12.36 -9.10 2.30
C ALA A 43 13.09 -9.50 3.60
N VAL A 44 12.88 -10.74 4.06
CA VAL A 44 13.52 -11.30 5.25
C VAL A 44 15.03 -11.50 5.05
N GLN A 45 15.47 -11.91 3.85
CA GLN A 45 16.90 -12.04 3.54
C GLN A 45 17.61 -10.69 3.51
N ALA A 46 16.96 -9.64 3.01
CA ALA A 46 17.55 -8.30 2.92
C ALA A 46 17.62 -7.59 4.28
N HIS A 47 16.62 -7.76 5.15
CA HIS A 47 16.45 -6.95 6.37
C HIS A 47 16.51 -7.75 7.67
N GLY A 48 16.68 -9.07 7.59
CA GLY A 48 16.58 -10.00 8.71
C GLY A 48 15.13 -10.32 9.09
N ARG A 49 14.95 -11.11 10.16
CA ARG A 49 13.61 -11.49 10.64
C ARG A 49 12.92 -10.30 11.34
N PRO A 50 11.72 -9.88 10.91
CA PRO A 50 10.99 -8.78 11.54
C PRO A 50 10.09 -9.26 12.69
N ASP A 51 9.61 -8.31 13.50
CA ASP A 51 8.49 -8.53 14.41
C ASP A 51 7.14 -8.38 13.67
N VAL A 52 7.09 -7.45 12.69
CA VAL A 52 5.90 -7.15 11.88
C VAL A 52 6.26 -7.07 10.40
N ILE A 53 5.44 -7.70 9.55
CA ILE A 53 5.39 -7.44 8.12
C ILE A 53 4.17 -6.57 7.83
N HIS A 54 4.42 -5.37 7.33
CA HIS A 54 3.39 -4.41 6.95
C HIS A 54 3.23 -4.39 5.43
N ILE A 55 2.18 -5.05 4.96
CA ILE A 55 1.82 -5.13 3.54
C ILE A 55 1.17 -3.81 3.11
N GLN A 56 1.68 -3.18 2.06
CA GLN A 56 1.06 -1.99 1.47
C GLN A 56 0.25 -2.39 0.23
N TRP A 57 0.88 -2.97 -0.78
CA TRP A 57 0.17 -3.46 -1.96
C TRP A 57 0.20 -4.98 -2.03
N GLN A 58 -0.98 -5.58 -2.13
CA GLN A 58 -1.16 -7.03 -2.17
C GLN A 58 -0.94 -7.62 -3.56
N HIS A 59 -1.23 -6.87 -4.62
CA HIS A 59 -1.18 -7.37 -6.00
C HIS A 59 0.20 -7.95 -6.39
N PRO A 60 1.36 -7.38 -6.03
CA PRO A 60 2.65 -7.95 -6.39
C PRO A 60 2.96 -9.25 -5.67
N LEU A 61 2.26 -9.55 -4.57
CA LEU A 61 2.49 -10.78 -3.79
C LEU A 61 1.81 -11.99 -4.42
N PHE A 62 0.71 -11.77 -5.17
CA PHE A 62 -0.11 -12.83 -5.74
C PHE A 62 -0.05 -12.89 -7.25
N LEU A 63 0.00 -11.73 -7.92
CA LEU A 63 -0.21 -11.66 -9.37
C LEU A 63 1.11 -11.73 -10.13
N ALA A 64 1.10 -12.46 -11.24
CA ALA A 64 2.17 -12.49 -12.22
C ALA A 64 1.60 -12.37 -13.64
N SER A 65 2.46 -12.19 -14.64
CA SER A 65 2.03 -12.09 -16.05
C SER A 65 1.28 -13.33 -16.54
N ARG A 66 1.61 -14.52 -16.01
CA ARG A 66 0.99 -15.81 -16.37
C ARG A 66 0.24 -16.45 -15.19
N LEU A 67 -0.76 -17.29 -15.50
CA LEU A 67 -1.63 -17.91 -14.48
C LEU A 67 -0.87 -18.94 -13.63
N ASP A 68 -0.08 -19.80 -14.27
CA ASP A 68 0.83 -20.74 -13.61
C ASP A 68 1.73 -20.02 -12.58
N LYS A 69 2.36 -18.92 -12.98
CA LYS A 69 3.19 -18.09 -12.10
C LYS A 69 2.37 -17.45 -10.97
N THR A 70 1.13 -17.02 -11.24
CA THR A 70 0.24 -16.46 -10.22
C THR A 70 -0.07 -17.50 -9.14
N ILE A 71 -0.41 -18.73 -9.56
CA ILE A 71 -0.70 -19.83 -8.63
C ILE A 71 0.54 -20.17 -7.79
N VAL A 72 1.71 -20.31 -8.43
CA VAL A 72 2.97 -20.59 -7.73
C VAL A 72 3.31 -19.48 -6.73
N ARG A 73 3.20 -18.20 -7.12
CA ARG A 73 3.46 -17.07 -6.21
C ARG A 73 2.51 -17.03 -5.04
N ALA A 74 1.22 -17.27 -5.26
CA ALA A 74 0.23 -17.34 -4.17
C ALA A 74 0.56 -18.47 -3.18
N ILE A 75 0.87 -19.67 -3.67
CA ILE A 75 1.27 -20.81 -2.82
C ILE A 75 2.54 -20.46 -2.02
N LEU A 76 3.57 -19.94 -2.70
CA LEU A 76 4.81 -19.53 -2.07
C LEU A 76 4.58 -18.46 -1.00
N PHE A 77 3.75 -17.46 -1.29
CA PHE A 77 3.41 -16.41 -0.34
C PHE A 77 2.74 -16.96 0.91
N PHE A 78 1.68 -17.76 0.77
CA PHE A 78 0.94 -18.28 1.92
C PHE A 78 1.76 -19.30 2.73
N TRP A 79 2.63 -20.07 2.08
CA TRP A 79 3.60 -20.93 2.78
C TRP A 79 4.61 -20.11 3.60
N GLN A 80 5.14 -19.02 3.03
CA GLN A 80 6.05 -18.10 3.74
C GLN A 80 5.34 -17.37 4.88
N TRP A 81 4.11 -16.91 4.64
CA TRP A 81 3.26 -16.31 5.68
C TRP A 81 3.10 -17.27 6.86
N LEU A 82 2.74 -18.53 6.60
CA LEU A 82 2.55 -19.53 7.65
C LEU A 82 3.86 -19.77 8.43
N THR A 83 4.97 -19.91 7.70
CA THR A 83 6.30 -20.11 8.30
C THR A 83 6.69 -18.96 9.24
N LEU A 84 6.52 -17.73 8.77
CA LEU A 84 6.81 -16.52 9.56
C LEU A 84 5.83 -16.37 10.73
N ARG A 85 4.56 -16.73 10.53
CA ARG A 85 3.54 -16.71 11.59
C ARG A 85 3.89 -17.68 12.72
N LEU A 86 4.35 -18.89 12.39
CA LEU A 86 4.84 -19.86 13.36
C LEU A 86 6.11 -19.39 14.10
N GLN A 87 6.87 -18.47 13.50
CA GLN A 87 8.01 -17.80 14.14
C GLN A 87 7.60 -16.57 14.98
N GLY A 88 6.29 -16.31 15.16
CA GLY A 88 5.78 -15.19 15.95
C GLY A 88 5.70 -13.86 15.21
N VAL A 89 5.92 -13.84 13.90
CA VAL A 89 5.80 -12.61 13.09
C VAL A 89 4.32 -12.22 12.94
N ARG A 90 4.04 -10.93 13.16
CA ARG A 90 2.72 -10.33 12.95
C ARG A 90 2.59 -9.73 11.55
N PHE A 91 1.38 -9.68 11.04
CA PHE A 91 1.06 -9.17 9.71
C PHE A 91 0.03 -8.06 9.80
N VAL A 92 0.34 -6.92 9.22
CA VAL A 92 -0.58 -5.78 9.08
C VAL A 92 -0.72 -5.50 7.59
N TRP A 93 -1.92 -5.15 7.13
CA TRP A 93 -2.15 -4.79 5.73
C TRP A 93 -2.87 -3.47 5.61
N THR A 94 -2.28 -2.50 4.91
CA THR A 94 -2.96 -1.27 4.50
C THR A 94 -3.63 -1.46 3.14
N VAL A 95 -4.93 -1.21 3.06
CA VAL A 95 -5.70 -1.33 1.82
C VAL A 95 -5.67 0.01 1.09
N HIS A 96 -4.82 0.12 0.06
CA HIS A 96 -4.81 1.28 -0.86
C HIS A 96 -5.89 1.18 -1.94
N GLU A 97 -6.16 -0.04 -2.39
CA GLU A 97 -7.17 -0.38 -3.40
C GLU A 97 -7.67 -1.80 -3.11
N THR A 98 -8.98 -2.04 -3.24
CA THR A 98 -9.55 -3.38 -2.96
C THR A 98 -9.24 -4.38 -4.07
N LEU A 99 -9.21 -3.91 -5.31
CA LEU A 99 -8.74 -4.62 -6.49
C LEU A 99 -7.86 -3.71 -7.35
N HIS A 100 -6.83 -4.27 -7.95
CA HIS A 100 -6.04 -3.55 -8.93
C HIS A 100 -6.87 -3.28 -10.19
N PHE A 101 -6.92 -2.02 -10.62
CA PHE A 101 -7.73 -1.64 -11.79
C PHE A 101 -7.22 -2.32 -13.07
N GLY A 102 -8.12 -2.97 -13.82
CA GLY A 102 -7.82 -3.53 -15.15
C GLY A 102 -7.18 -4.91 -15.15
N THR A 103 -7.21 -5.67 -14.05
CA THR A 103 -6.62 -7.03 -14.06
C THR A 103 -7.49 -8.00 -14.85
N ARG A 104 -6.86 -8.79 -15.72
CA ARG A 104 -7.51 -9.91 -16.42
C ARG A 104 -7.91 -11.05 -15.47
N ARG A 105 -7.64 -10.92 -14.16
CA ARG A 105 -7.75 -11.98 -13.15
C ARG A 105 -8.39 -11.50 -11.85
N ALA A 106 -9.34 -10.57 -11.95
CA ALA A 106 -10.01 -9.98 -10.80
C ALA A 106 -10.59 -11.01 -9.81
N GLY A 107 -11.16 -12.11 -10.30
CA GLY A 107 -11.69 -13.18 -9.44
C GLY A 107 -10.62 -13.87 -8.58
N TRP A 108 -9.44 -14.14 -9.17
CA TRP A 108 -8.31 -14.73 -8.44
C TRP A 108 -7.71 -13.76 -7.43
N GLU A 109 -7.53 -12.51 -7.84
CA GLU A 109 -7.03 -11.45 -6.97
C GLU A 109 -7.97 -11.23 -5.77
N MET A 110 -9.28 -11.20 -6.01
CA MET A 110 -10.29 -11.10 -4.96
C MET A 110 -10.22 -12.28 -4.00
N ALA A 111 -10.13 -13.52 -4.51
CA ALA A 111 -10.04 -14.70 -3.68
C ALA A 111 -8.77 -14.69 -2.79
N ALA A 112 -7.61 -14.36 -3.37
CA ALA A 112 -6.35 -14.24 -2.64
C ALA A 112 -6.38 -13.09 -1.61
N SER A 113 -6.95 -11.94 -1.97
CA SER A 113 -7.09 -10.78 -1.07
C SER A 113 -8.05 -11.07 0.08
N ARG A 114 -9.15 -11.78 -0.16
CA ARG A 114 -10.06 -12.29 0.89
C ARG A 114 -9.38 -13.26 1.84
N LEU A 115 -8.53 -14.15 1.31
CA LEU A 115 -7.75 -15.05 2.14
C LEU A 115 -6.73 -14.25 2.98
N LEU A 116 -5.98 -13.33 2.36
CA LEU A 116 -5.06 -12.44 3.07
C LEU A 116 -5.77 -11.66 4.17
N ALA A 117 -6.91 -11.04 3.87
CA ALA A 117 -7.71 -10.28 4.83
C ALA A 117 -7.97 -11.13 6.07
N ARG A 118 -8.33 -12.41 5.93
CA ARG A 118 -8.55 -13.35 7.04
C ARG A 118 -7.29 -13.67 7.84
N LEU A 119 -6.13 -13.66 7.20
CA LEU A 119 -4.87 -14.15 7.79
C LEU A 119 -4.00 -13.06 8.45
N VAL A 120 -4.23 -11.78 8.15
CA VAL A 120 -3.50 -10.67 8.79
C VAL A 120 -4.00 -10.39 10.21
N ASP A 121 -3.18 -9.83 11.09
CA ASP A 121 -3.62 -9.44 12.44
C ASP A 121 -4.54 -8.23 12.41
N ARG A 122 -4.21 -7.24 11.57
CA ARG A 122 -4.95 -5.98 11.42
C ARG A 122 -4.97 -5.51 9.99
N ILE A 123 -6.06 -4.84 9.64
CA ILE A 123 -6.24 -4.16 8.36
C ILE A 123 -6.28 -2.65 8.62
N ILE A 124 -5.57 -1.86 7.83
CA ILE A 124 -5.56 -0.40 7.90
C ILE A 124 -6.30 0.15 6.69
N VAL A 125 -7.17 1.12 6.92
CA VAL A 125 -7.80 1.95 5.90
C VAL A 125 -7.63 3.43 6.26
N HIS A 126 -7.79 4.32 5.28
CA HIS A 126 -7.47 5.74 5.46
C HIS A 126 -8.66 6.63 5.87
N CYS A 127 -9.87 6.08 5.94
CA CYS A 127 -11.06 6.79 6.41
C CYS A 127 -12.09 5.82 7.00
N GLU A 128 -12.96 6.34 7.86
CA GLU A 128 -14.03 5.55 8.50
C GLU A 128 -15.01 4.97 7.48
N THR A 129 -15.33 5.74 6.44
CA THR A 129 -16.25 5.33 5.38
C THR A 129 -15.75 4.12 4.59
N ALA A 130 -14.44 3.86 4.56
CA ALA A 130 -13.87 2.70 3.89
C ALA A 130 -14.07 1.39 4.68
N VAL A 131 -14.21 1.45 6.01
CA VAL A 131 -14.32 0.23 6.84
C VAL A 131 -15.47 -0.68 6.41
N PRO A 132 -16.74 -0.25 6.36
CA PRO A 132 -17.83 -1.13 5.99
C PRO A 132 -17.73 -1.63 4.54
N LEU A 133 -17.21 -0.80 3.62
CA LEU A 133 -17.04 -1.16 2.21
C LEU A 133 -16.01 -2.29 2.04
N VAL A 134 -14.83 -2.12 2.64
CA VAL A 134 -13.74 -3.09 2.55
C VAL A 134 -14.05 -4.36 3.34
N ALA A 135 -14.73 -4.23 4.49
CA ALA A 135 -15.19 -5.36 5.29
C ALA A 135 -16.17 -6.26 4.51
N ASP A 136 -17.16 -5.68 3.83
CA ASP A 136 -18.10 -6.42 2.99
C ASP A 136 -17.40 -7.07 1.79
N GLU A 137 -16.56 -6.30 1.09
CA GLU A 137 -15.86 -6.77 -0.10
C GLU A 137 -14.94 -7.97 0.22
N PHE A 138 -14.20 -7.89 1.34
CA PHE A 138 -13.31 -8.96 1.78
C PHE A 138 -13.95 -10.00 2.71
N ARG A 139 -15.23 -9.82 3.08
CA ARG A 139 -15.99 -10.76 3.94
C ARG A 139 -15.28 -11.03 5.27
N VAL A 140 -14.91 -9.96 5.97
CA VAL A 140 -14.24 -9.97 7.29
C VAL A 140 -14.89 -8.96 8.24
N ASP A 141 -14.72 -9.16 9.56
CA ASP A 141 -15.29 -8.30 10.59
C ASP A 141 -14.64 -6.89 10.59
N ALA A 142 -15.48 -5.85 10.72
CA ALA A 142 -15.07 -4.46 10.89
C ALA A 142 -14.15 -4.24 12.10
N ALA A 143 -14.25 -5.06 13.16
CA ALA A 143 -13.40 -4.99 14.36
C ALA A 143 -11.90 -5.22 14.07
N ARG A 144 -11.57 -5.75 12.88
CA ARG A 144 -10.19 -6.01 12.46
C ARG A 144 -9.52 -4.79 11.83
N PHE A 145 -10.29 -3.75 11.56
CA PHE A 145 -9.83 -2.53 10.93
C PHE A 145 -9.31 -1.53 11.96
N SER A 146 -8.29 -0.78 11.55
CA SER A 146 -7.84 0.44 12.19
C SER A 146 -7.88 1.55 11.15
N VAL A 147 -8.47 2.69 11.49
CA VAL A 147 -8.48 3.86 10.62
C VAL A 147 -7.22 4.68 10.91
N VAL A 148 -6.34 4.79 9.92
CA VAL A 148 -5.11 5.61 9.99
C VAL A 148 -5.12 6.53 8.78
N PRO A 149 -5.40 7.84 8.96
CA PRO A 149 -5.41 8.79 7.85
C PRO A 149 -4.09 8.79 7.08
N HIS A 150 -4.13 9.17 5.81
CA HIS A 150 -2.90 9.38 5.05
C HIS A 150 -2.05 10.46 5.74
N GLY A 151 -0.73 10.23 5.80
CA GLY A 151 0.21 11.27 6.19
C GLY A 151 0.17 12.42 5.18
N HIS A 152 0.36 13.64 5.68
CA HIS A 152 0.55 14.81 4.83
C HIS A 152 1.99 14.85 4.29
N TYR A 153 2.19 15.63 3.22
CA TYR A 153 3.51 15.86 2.61
C TYR A 153 4.12 17.19 3.04
N ASP A 154 3.59 17.83 4.10
CA ASP A 154 4.11 19.09 4.61
C ASP A 154 5.61 18.98 4.91
N GLY A 155 6.37 19.96 4.44
CA GLY A 155 7.83 20.00 4.58
C GLY A 155 8.59 19.11 3.59
N TYR A 156 7.94 18.22 2.83
CA TYR A 156 8.60 17.44 1.77
C TYR A 156 8.69 18.22 0.46
N TYR A 157 7.59 18.81 0.02
CA TYR A 157 7.58 19.66 -1.17
C TYR A 157 8.02 21.09 -0.83
N PRO A 158 8.65 21.80 -1.78
CA PRO A 158 8.98 23.21 -1.58
C PRO A 158 7.74 24.03 -1.23
N PRO A 159 7.90 25.13 -0.46
CA PRO A 159 6.82 26.06 -0.22
C PRO A 159 6.17 26.49 -1.53
N ALA A 160 4.84 26.64 -1.51
CA ALA A 160 4.12 27.13 -2.67
C ALA A 160 4.59 28.54 -3.04
N PRO A 161 4.80 28.85 -4.33
CA PRO A 161 5.06 30.21 -4.76
C PRO A 161 3.86 31.12 -4.46
N ASP A 162 4.10 32.43 -4.50
CA ASP A 162 3.03 33.42 -4.48
C ASP A 162 2.02 33.14 -5.62
N GLN A 163 0.73 33.35 -5.33
CA GLN A 163 -0.34 33.02 -6.27
C GLN A 163 -0.22 33.81 -7.58
N ALA A 164 0.13 35.10 -7.52
CA ALA A 164 0.29 35.92 -8.72
C ALA A 164 1.50 35.48 -9.53
N ALA A 165 2.60 35.17 -8.86
CA ALA A 165 3.80 34.62 -9.50
C ALA A 165 3.51 33.27 -10.19
N ALA A 166 2.79 32.36 -9.52
CA ALA A 166 2.40 31.06 -10.07
C ALA A 166 1.48 31.20 -11.30
N ARG A 167 0.51 32.11 -11.23
CA ARG A 167 -0.40 32.39 -12.36
C ARG A 167 0.36 32.96 -13.56
N ALA A 168 1.26 33.92 -13.32
CA ALA A 168 2.09 34.50 -14.37
C ALA A 168 3.00 33.45 -15.04
N ASP A 169 3.66 32.61 -14.25
CA ASP A 169 4.53 31.53 -14.75
C ASP A 169 3.76 30.50 -15.60
N LEU A 170 2.53 30.17 -15.19
CA LEU A 170 1.66 29.22 -15.91
C LEU A 170 0.83 29.86 -17.04
N GLY A 171 0.92 31.18 -17.25
CA GLY A 171 0.12 31.89 -18.25
C GLY A 171 -1.39 31.90 -17.94
N LEU A 172 -1.76 31.85 -16.66
CA LEU A 172 -3.16 31.83 -16.20
C LEU A 172 -3.67 33.25 -15.92
N PRO A 173 -4.99 33.52 -16.10
CA PRO A 173 -5.55 34.84 -15.82
C PRO A 173 -5.38 35.26 -14.35
N ALA A 174 -5.08 36.55 -14.11
CA ALA A 174 -4.88 37.09 -12.77
C ALA A 174 -6.15 37.01 -11.90
N ASP A 175 -7.32 37.29 -12.47
CA ASP A 175 -8.58 37.48 -11.72
C ASP A 175 -9.70 36.51 -12.11
N ALA A 176 -9.37 35.40 -12.81
CA ALA A 176 -10.36 34.38 -13.16
C ALA A 176 -10.36 33.20 -12.17
N PRO A 177 -11.50 32.51 -12.01
CA PRO A 177 -11.53 31.21 -11.36
C PRO A 177 -10.72 30.19 -12.19
N ILE A 178 -9.90 29.40 -11.50
CA ILE A 178 -9.10 28.33 -12.10
C ILE A 178 -9.64 27.00 -11.58
N ILE A 179 -10.01 26.11 -12.49
CA ILE A 179 -10.39 24.73 -12.16
C ILE A 179 -9.20 23.85 -12.51
N LEU A 180 -8.69 23.13 -11.51
CA LEU A 180 -7.56 22.20 -11.66
C LEU A 180 -8.04 20.77 -11.45
N PHE A 181 -7.80 19.93 -12.45
CA PHE A 181 -7.80 18.47 -12.30
C PHE A 181 -6.36 17.99 -12.29
N PHE A 182 -5.91 17.38 -11.20
CA PHE A 182 -4.53 16.96 -11.04
C PHE A 182 -4.40 15.48 -10.65
N GLY A 183 -3.21 14.93 -10.90
CA GLY A 183 -2.89 13.52 -10.67
C GLY A 183 -3.08 12.64 -11.91
N HIS A 184 -2.97 11.33 -11.73
CA HIS A 184 -3.22 10.37 -12.82
C HIS A 184 -4.71 10.35 -13.16
N ILE A 185 -5.09 11.07 -14.22
CA ILE A 185 -6.46 11.11 -14.74
C ILE A 185 -6.79 9.77 -15.41
N ARG A 186 -7.87 9.14 -14.95
CA ARG A 186 -8.36 7.83 -15.44
C ARG A 186 -9.87 7.93 -15.68
N PRO A 187 -10.49 7.03 -16.48
CA PRO A 187 -11.91 7.12 -16.81
C PRO A 187 -12.87 7.19 -15.62
N TYR A 188 -12.48 6.68 -14.45
CA TYR A 188 -13.29 6.73 -13.23
C TYR A 188 -13.10 8.01 -12.39
N LYS A 189 -12.24 8.94 -12.82
CA LYS A 189 -11.86 10.16 -12.06
C LYS A 189 -12.47 11.45 -12.62
N GLY A 190 -13.69 11.36 -13.16
CA GLY A 190 -14.46 12.47 -13.73
C GLY A 190 -15.75 11.97 -14.32
#